data_AF-A0A9E7B8S7-F1
#
_entry.id   AF-A0A9E7B8S7-F1
#
_cell.length_a   1.000
_cell.length_b   1.000
_cell.length_c   1.000
_cell.angle_alpha   90.00
_cell.angle_beta   90.00
_cell.angle_gamma   90.00
#
_symmetry.space_group_name_H-M   'P 1'
#
loop_
_entity.id
_entity.type
_entity.pdbx_description
1 polymer ?
#
loop_
_entity_poly.entity_id
_entity_poly.type
_entity_poly.pdbx_seq_one_letter_code
_entity_poly.pdbx_strand_id
1 'polypeptide(L)'
;MPRAVLMSLGVLLGVVAIGAVLIGRRYADRDMTEVITLVAERHVARHGGDVTACRGWPREDPGGIAVRCGGTLYLVDALGRIRQVSEGGT
;
A
#
# COMPACT_ATOMS: atom_id res chain seq x y z
N MET A 1 21.58 11.03 -42.62
CA MET A 1 21.33 10.44 -41.28
C MET A 1 19.96 9.72 -41.39
N PRO A 2 19.59 8.58 -40.74
CA PRO A 2 20.07 8.15 -39.43
C PRO A 2 19.63 6.70 -38.99
N ARG A 3 19.98 5.60 -39.67
CA ARG A 3 19.53 4.24 -39.22
C ARG A 3 19.91 3.96 -37.75
N ALA A 4 21.07 4.43 -37.33
CA ALA A 4 21.54 4.36 -35.95
C ALA A 4 20.72 5.20 -34.97
N VAL A 5 20.20 6.38 -35.37
CA VAL A 5 19.40 7.23 -34.46
C VAL A 5 18.00 6.65 -34.25
N LEU A 6 17.42 6.02 -35.28
CA LEU A 6 16.13 5.34 -35.17
C LEU A 6 16.24 4.11 -34.25
N MET A 7 17.34 3.37 -34.34
CA MET A 7 17.64 2.25 -33.44
C MET A 7 17.88 2.71 -32.00
N SER A 8 18.66 3.78 -31.78
CA SER A 8 18.91 4.31 -30.43
C SER A 8 17.64 4.88 -29.80
N LEU A 9 16.76 5.50 -30.58
CA LEU A 9 15.47 6.02 -30.09
C LEU A 9 14.54 4.89 -29.63
N GLY A 10 14.45 3.80 -30.41
CA GLY A 10 13.64 2.64 -30.04
C GLY A 10 14.12 1.96 -28.76
N VAL A 11 15.44 1.82 -28.59
CA VAL A 11 16.03 1.28 -27.35
C VAL A 11 15.74 2.19 -26.16
N LEU A 12 15.87 3.51 -26.33
CA LEU A 12 15.61 4.47 -25.26
C LEU A 12 14.14 4.43 -24.80
N LEU A 13 13.20 4.39 -25.74
CA LEU A 13 11.77 4.24 -25.44
C LEU A 13 11.46 2.89 -24.77
N GLY A 14 12.11 1.81 -25.20
CA GLY A 14 11.99 0.50 -24.57
C GLY A 14 12.43 0.51 -23.11
N VAL A 15 13.58 1.13 -22.81
CA VAL A 15 14.09 1.26 -21.43
C VAL A 15 13.16 2.11 -20.57
N VAL A 16 12.63 3.21 -21.11
CA VAL A 16 11.67 4.07 -20.40
C VAL A 16 10.37 3.31 -20.10
N ALA A 17 9.82 2.57 -21.07
CA ALA A 17 8.60 1.79 -20.89
C ALA A 17 8.78 0.66 -19.86
N ILE A 18 9.88 -0.07 -19.93
CA ILE A 18 10.22 -1.12 -18.95
C ILE A 18 10.41 -0.50 -17.56
N GLY A 19 11.13 0.62 -17.47
CA GLY A 19 11.29 1.36 -16.22
C GLY A 19 9.95 1.76 -15.61
N ALA A 20 9.05 2.35 -16.39
CA ALA A 20 7.71 2.74 -15.94
C ALA A 20 6.89 1.54 -15.44
N VAL A 21 6.92 0.41 -16.14
CA VAL A 21 6.21 -0.82 -15.73
C VAL A 21 6.79 -1.38 -14.43
N LEU A 22 8.13 -1.43 -14.30
CA LEU A 22 8.78 -1.96 -13.11
C LEU A 22 8.55 -1.07 -11.88
N ILE A 23 8.60 0.25 -12.07
CA ILE A 23 8.35 1.23 -11.02
C ILE A 23 6.87 1.19 -10.59
N GLY A 24 5.93 1.13 -11.54
CA GLY A 24 4.49 1.04 -11.25
C GLY A 24 4.13 -0.21 -10.45
N ARG A 25 4.72 -1.37 -10.79
CA ARG A 25 4.52 -2.61 -10.02
C ARG A 25 5.04 -2.52 -8.60
N ARG A 26 6.15 -1.79 -8.36
CA ARG A 26 6.66 -1.57 -7.01
C ARG A 26 5.73 -0.68 -6.18
N TYR A 27 5.13 0.36 -6.77
CA TYR A 27 4.16 1.19 -6.06
C TYR A 27 2.89 0.42 -5.69
N ALA A 28 2.42 -0.50 -6.55
CA ALA A 28 1.24 -1.31 -6.27
C ALA A 28 1.44 -2.34 -5.13
N ASP A 29 2.66 -2.86 -4.95
CA ASP A 29 2.98 -3.86 -3.91
C ASP A 29 3.35 -3.20 -2.56
N ARG A 30 3.91 -1.98 -2.60
CA ARG A 30 4.42 -1.27 -1.41
C ARG A 30 3.34 -0.76 -0.45
N ASP A 31 2.08 -0.66 -0.86
CA ASP A 31 1.05 0.00 -0.06
C ASP A 31 0.57 -0.85 1.14
N MET A 32 0.39 -2.16 0.99
CA MET A 32 -0.34 -2.93 2.00
C MET A 32 0.46 -3.16 3.29
N THR A 33 1.72 -3.56 3.19
CA THR A 33 2.55 -3.79 4.38
C THR A 33 2.84 -2.50 5.13
N GLU A 34 3.13 -1.41 4.41
CA GLU A 34 3.43 -0.10 4.99
C GLU A 34 2.20 0.49 5.71
N VAL A 35 1.02 0.40 5.09
CA VAL A 35 -0.25 0.82 5.71
C VAL A 35 -0.53 0.01 6.97
N ILE A 36 -0.31 -1.31 6.94
CA ILE A 36 -0.50 -2.18 8.12
C ILE A 36 0.46 -1.77 9.24
N THR A 37 1.73 -1.54 8.95
CA THR A 37 2.71 -1.10 9.96
C THR A 37 2.37 0.26 10.55
N LEU A 38 1.95 1.23 9.73
CA LEU A 38 1.59 2.57 10.20
C LEU A 38 0.36 2.54 11.13
N VAL A 39 -0.64 1.73 10.77
CA VAL A 39 -1.82 1.52 11.62
C VAL A 39 -1.43 0.81 12.92
N ALA A 40 -0.55 -0.19 12.83
CA ALA A 40 -0.06 -0.92 14.00
C ALA A 40 0.70 -0.02 14.97
N GLU A 41 1.63 0.81 14.48
CA GLU A 41 2.35 1.80 15.26
C GLU A 41 1.39 2.80 15.93
N ARG A 42 0.39 3.28 15.19
CA ARG A 42 -0.65 4.18 15.74
C ARG A 42 -1.49 3.49 16.81
N HIS A 43 -1.79 2.20 16.66
CA HIS A 43 -2.53 1.42 17.66
C HIS A 43 -1.70 1.26 18.94
N VAL A 44 -0.45 0.82 18.81
CA VAL A 44 0.50 0.65 19.93
C VAL A 44 0.73 1.97 20.66
N ALA A 45 0.87 3.08 19.94
CA ALA A 45 1.02 4.40 20.54
C ALA A 45 -0.17 4.83 21.42
N ARG A 46 -1.38 4.28 21.18
CA ARG A 46 -2.60 4.62 21.95
C ARG A 46 -2.98 3.58 23.01
N HIS A 47 -2.75 2.30 22.76
CA HIS A 47 -3.22 1.19 23.60
C HIS A 47 -2.10 0.32 24.17
N GLY A 48 -0.84 0.54 23.76
CA GLY A 48 0.29 -0.34 24.08
C GLY A 48 0.27 -1.64 23.26
N GLY A 49 1.22 -2.54 23.56
CA GLY A 49 1.35 -3.85 22.90
C GLY A 49 2.35 -3.87 21.74
N ASP A 50 2.28 -4.94 20.93
CA ASP A 50 3.23 -5.19 19.85
C ASP A 50 2.63 -4.87 18.47
N VAL A 51 3.42 -4.22 17.61
CA VAL A 51 3.02 -3.90 16.23
C VAL A 51 2.73 -5.14 15.39
N THR A 52 3.31 -6.29 15.76
CA THR A 52 3.11 -7.58 15.08
C THR A 52 1.75 -8.22 15.39
N ALA A 53 1.00 -7.70 16.35
CA ALA A 53 -0.34 -8.19 16.68
C ALA A 53 -1.42 -7.75 15.67
N CYS A 54 -1.09 -6.79 14.80
CA CYS A 54 -1.99 -6.26 13.80
C CYS A 54 -1.98 -7.08 12.51
N ARG A 55 -3.16 -7.43 11.99
CA ARG A 55 -3.32 -8.11 10.69
C ARG A 55 -4.18 -7.29 9.76
N GLY A 56 -3.74 -7.12 8.52
CA GLY A 56 -4.51 -6.42 7.49
C GLY A 56 -4.94 -7.30 6.33
N TRP A 57 -6.02 -6.91 5.67
CA TRP A 57 -6.52 -7.52 4.45
C TRP A 57 -7.16 -6.45 3.54
N PRO A 58 -7.09 -6.62 2.21
CA PRO A 58 -7.80 -5.73 1.29
C PRO A 58 -9.32 -5.88 1.45
N ARG A 59 -10.05 -4.77 1.29
CA ARG A 59 -11.53 -4.80 1.25
C ARG A 59 -12.04 -5.11 -0.15
N GLU A 60 -13.24 -5.68 -0.23
CA GLU A 60 -13.96 -5.93 -1.49
C GLU A 60 -14.42 -4.64 -2.18
N ASP A 61 -14.67 -3.57 -1.40
CA ASP A 61 -14.93 -2.24 -1.92
C ASP A 61 -13.66 -1.62 -2.52
N PRO A 62 -13.74 -0.93 -3.67
CA PRO A 62 -12.56 -0.40 -4.34
C PRO A 62 -11.77 0.56 -3.44
N GLY A 63 -10.51 0.18 -3.18
CA GLY A 63 -9.47 1.06 -2.67
C GLY A 63 -9.22 1.05 -1.17
N GLY A 64 -9.77 0.13 -0.38
CA GLY A 64 -9.56 0.13 1.07
C GLY A 64 -8.77 -1.06 1.62
N ILE A 65 -8.09 -0.85 2.75
CA ILE A 65 -7.44 -1.90 3.56
C ILE A 65 -8.12 -1.91 4.94
N ALA A 66 -8.49 -3.08 5.43
CA ALA A 66 -8.92 -3.25 6.81
C ALA A 66 -7.76 -3.81 7.63
N VAL A 67 -7.50 -3.27 8.83
CA VAL A 67 -6.44 -3.70 9.73
C VAL A 67 -7.04 -3.95 11.12
N ARG A 68 -6.93 -5.17 11.63
CA ARG A 68 -7.38 -5.53 12.98
C ARG A 68 -6.19 -5.60 13.92
N CYS A 69 -6.26 -4.86 15.03
CA CYS A 69 -5.30 -4.88 16.12
C CYS A 69 -6.07 -5.16 17.42
N GLY A 70 -5.99 -6.40 17.92
CA GLY A 70 -6.78 -6.83 19.08
C GLY A 70 -8.29 -6.63 18.86
N GLY A 71 -8.94 -5.92 19.78
CA GLY A 71 -10.38 -5.58 19.71
C GLY A 71 -10.73 -4.32 18.92
N THR A 72 -9.78 -3.74 18.17
CA THR A 72 -10.02 -2.56 17.34
C THR A 72 -9.83 -2.89 15.86
N LEU A 73 -10.80 -2.49 15.05
CA LEU A 73 -10.74 -2.56 13.60
C LEU A 73 -10.45 -1.17 13.04
N TYR A 74 -9.43 -1.05 12.19
CA TYR A 74 -9.12 0.15 11.44
C TYR A 74 -9.46 -0.07 9.98
N LEU A 75 -10.08 0.92 9.36
CA LEU A 75 -10.41 0.94 7.93
C LEU A 75 -9.60 2.07 7.30
N VAL A 76 -8.75 1.73 6.35
CA VAL A 76 -7.95 2.68 5.58
C VAL A 76 -8.55 2.78 4.19
N ASP A 77 -8.84 3.99 3.73
CA ASP A 77 -9.29 4.22 2.35
C ASP A 77 -8.12 4.46 1.38
N ALA A 78 -8.42 4.58 0.09
CA ALA A 78 -7.41 4.76 -0.98
C ALA A 78 -6.69 6.12 -0.88
N LEU A 79 -7.22 7.04 -0.09
CA LEU A 79 -6.67 8.36 0.16
C LEU A 79 -5.82 8.37 1.45
N GLY A 80 -5.61 7.21 2.08
CA GLY A 80 -4.83 7.06 3.31
C GLY A 80 -5.56 7.51 4.58
N ARG A 81 -6.88 7.72 4.52
CA ARG A 81 -7.66 8.09 5.71
C ARG A 81 -7.93 6.87 6.56
N ILE A 82 -7.52 6.93 7.83
CA ILE A 82 -7.69 5.86 8.80
C ILE A 82 -8.94 6.14 9.64
N ARG A 83 -9.95 5.28 9.53
CA ARG A 83 -11.15 5.27 10.39
C ARG A 83 -11.06 4.15 11.41
N GLN A 84 -11.15 4.50 12.69
CA GLN A 84 -11.22 3.54 13.78
C GLN A 84 -12.67 3.08 13.97
N VAL A 85 -12.88 1.78 14.02
CA VAL A 85 -14.11 1.11 14.38
C VAL A 85 -13.79 0.28 15.62
N SER A 86 -14.16 0.77 16.79
CA SER A 86 -14.19 -0.07 17.98
C SER A 86 -15.28 -1.11 17.76
N GLU A 87 -14.93 -2.40 17.80
CA GLU A 87 -15.94 -3.45 17.97
C GLU A 87 -16.44 -3.34 19.42
N GLY A 88 -17.30 -2.35 19.66
CA GLY A 88 -18.11 -2.31 20.87
C GLY A 88 -19.07 -3.47 20.78
N GLY A 89 -18.83 -4.52 21.57
CA GLY A 89 -19.73 -5.66 21.63
C GLY A 89 -21.11 -5.21 22.12
N THR A 90 -22.12 -5.42 21.28
CA THR A 90 -23.32 -6.27 21.47
C THR A 90 -24.20 -6.16 20.24
#